data_AF-A0A976E7A5-F1
#
_entry.id   AF-A0A976E7A5-F1
#
_cell.length_a   1.000
_cell.length_b   1.000
_cell.length_c   1.000
_cell.angle_alpha   90.00
_cell.angle_beta   90.00
_cell.angle_gamma   90.00
#
_symmetry.space_group_name_H-M   'P 1'
#
loop_
_entity.id
_entity.type
_entity.pdbx_description
1 polymer ?
#
loop_
_entity_poly.entity_id
_entity_poly.type
_entity_poly.pdbx_seq_one_letter_code
_entity_poly.pdbx_strand_id
1 'polypeptide(L)' 'MDAAQCLPGRLVEEDIAAMVLWLASDQSRMCTAKEFTVDGGWV' A
#
# COMPACT_ATOMS: atom_id res chain seq x y z
N MET A 1 4.42 13.49 -14.40
CA MET A 1 3.72 12.22 -14.16
C MET A 1 3.27 12.10 -12.69
N ASP A 2 3.37 13.17 -11.89
CA ASP A 2 3.05 13.14 -10.45
C ASP A 2 1.70 13.80 -10.11
N ALA A 3 0.93 14.25 -11.11
CA ALA A 3 -0.28 15.04 -10.87
C ALA A 3 -1.46 14.23 -10.29
N ALA A 4 -1.38 12.89 -10.31
CA ALA A 4 -2.43 12.01 -9.80
C ALA A 4 -2.16 11.53 -8.35
N GLN A 5 -0.93 11.64 -7.84
CA GLN A 5 -0.63 11.24 -6.46
C GLN A 5 -1.12 12.30 -5.48
N CYS A 6 -1.93 11.91 -4.50
CA CYS A 6 -2.38 12.83 -3.44
C CYS A 6 -1.31 13.07 -2.37
N LEU A 7 -0.49 12.06 -2.05
CA LEU A 7 0.53 12.17 -1.01
C LEU A 7 1.84 12.76 -1.56
N PRO A 8 2.57 13.58 -0.78
CA PRO A 8 3.89 14.08 -1.18
C PRO A 8 4.93 12.96 -1.18
N GLY A 9 5.95 13.10 -2.02
CA GLY A 9 7.03 12.11 -2.17
C GLY A 9 6.78 11.13 -3.31
N ARG A 10 7.72 10.22 -3.51
CA ARG A 10 7.61 9.17 -4.53
C ARG A 10 7.29 7.86 -3.82
N LEU A 11 6.29 7.13 -4.33
CA LEU A 11 6.08 5.75 -3.94
C LEU A 11 7.32 4.93 -4.30
N VAL A 12 7.86 4.20 -3.33
CA VAL A 12 9.06 3.35 -3.49
C VAL A 12 8.76 1.90 -3.15
N GLU A 13 9.67 1.00 -3.49
CA GLU A 13 9.55 -0.44 -3.28
C GLU A 13 9.34 -0.83 -1.81
N GLU A 14 9.90 -0.07 -0.86
CA GLU A 14 9.73 -0.30 0.57
C GLU A 14 8.28 -0.12 1.03
N ASP A 15 7.52 0.78 0.41
CA ASP A 15 6.11 1.02 0.76
C ASP A 15 5.26 -0.22 0.45
N ILE A 16 5.52 -0.86 -0.69
CA ILE A 16 4.87 -2.13 -1.07
C ILE A 16 5.32 -3.26 -0.13
N ALA A 17 6.62 -3.35 0.15
CA ALA A 17 7.16 -4.38 1.03
C ALA A 17 6.56 -4.29 2.45
N ALA A 18 6.36 -3.09 2.97
CA ALA A 18 5.71 -2.87 4.26
C ALA A 18 4.26 -3.34 4.28
N MET A 19 3.49 -3.07 3.22
CA MET A 19 2.11 -3.57 3.09
C MET A 19 2.06 -5.10 3.06
N VAL A 20 2.95 -5.73 2.28
CA VAL A 20 3.06 -7.19 2.20
C VAL A 20 3.46 -7.78 3.55
N LEU A 21 4.41 -7.16 4.25
CA LEU A 21 4.81 -7.60 5.59
C LEU A 21 3.66 -7.54 6.59
N TRP A 22 2.84 -6.47 6.55
CA TRP A 22 1.63 -6.38 7.38
C TRP A 22 0.63 -7.48 7.02
N LEU A 23 0.38 -7.73 5.72
CA LEU A 23 -0.50 -8.81 5.26
C LEU A 23 -0.03 -10.19 5.70
N ALA A 24 1.29 -10.42 5.75
CA ALA A 24 1.88 -11.67 6.20
C ALA A 24 1.89 -11.84 7.74
N SER A 25 1.57 -10.79 8.49
CA SER A 25 1.62 -10.79 9.96
C SER A 25 0.25 -11.09 10.58
N ASP A 26 0.24 -11.42 11.88
CA ASP A 26 -1.01 -11.59 12.65
C ASP A 26 -1.86 -10.31 12.76
N GLN A 27 -1.30 -9.14 12.40
CA GLN A 27 -2.02 -7.87 12.44
C GLN A 27 -3.13 -7.80 11.39
N SER A 28 -3.02 -8.58 10.32
CA SER A 28 -4.03 -8.67 9.25
C SER A 28 -4.98 -9.86 9.43
N ARG A 29 -5.01 -10.55 10.60
CA ARG A 29 -5.72 -11.84 10.78
C ARG A 29 -7.21 -11.88 10.41
N MET A 30 -7.88 -10.73 10.35
CA MET A 30 -9.29 -10.61 9.96
C MET A 30 -9.49 -10.04 8.54
N CYS A 31 -8.42 -9.90 7.77
CA CYS A 31 -8.40 -9.36 6.42
C CYS A 31 -8.16 -10.49 5.41
N THR A 32 -9.21 -10.85 4.66
CA THR A 32 -9.14 -11.91 3.64
C THR A 32 -10.06 -11.60 2.47
N ALA A 33 -9.73 -12.11 1.28
CA ALA A 33 -10.47 -11.90 0.04
C ALA A 33 -10.74 -10.41 -0.27
N LYS A 34 -9.71 -9.57 -0.09
CA LYS A 34 -9.73 -8.12 -0.38
C LYS A 34 -8.54 -7.71 -1.23
N GLU A 35 -8.73 -6.66 -1.99
CA GLU A 35 -7.67 -5.93 -2.67
C GLU A 35 -7.19 -4.80 -1.74
N PHE A 36 -5.87 -4.64 -1.65
CA PHE A 36 -5.24 -3.56 -0.92
C PHE A 36 -4.34 -2.78 -1.86
N THR A 37 -4.68 -1.52 -2.09
CA THR A 37 -3.97 -0.65 -3.01
C THR A 37 -2.96 0.20 -2.25
N VAL A 38 -1.73 0.24 -2.76
CA VAL A 38 -0.67 1.12 -2.27
C VAL A 38 -0.15 1.90 -3.46
N ASP A 39 -0.74 3.05 -3.69
CA ASP A 39 -0.46 3.89 -4.86
C ASP A 39 -0.13 5.34 -4.48
N GLY A 40 -0.24 5.74 -3.21
CA GLY A 40 -0.11 7.14 -2.80
C GLY A 40 -1.34 7.99 -3.13
N GLY A 41 -2.50 7.36 -3.36
CA GLY A 41 -3.79 7.98 -3.64
C GLY A 41 -3.94 8.43 -5.08
N TRP A 42 -3.72 7.52 -6.04
CA TRP A 42 -3.91 7.79 -7.48
C TRP A 42 -5.33 7.46 -7.95
N VAL A 43 -6.03 6.56 -7.27
CA VAL A 43 -7.38 6.06 -7.63
C VAL A 43 -8.42 6.40 -6.58
#